data_AF-A0A2D6F3X4-F1
#
_entry.id   AF-A0A2D6F3X4-F1
#
_cell.length_a   1.000
_cell.length_b   1.000
_cell.length_c   1.000
_cell.angle_alpha   90.00
_cell.angle_beta   90.00
_cell.angle_gamma   90.00
#
_symmetry.space_group_name_H-M   'P 1'
#
loop_
_entity.id
_entity.type
_entity.pdbx_description
1 polymer ?
#
loop_
_entity_poly.entity_id
_entity_poly.type
_entity_poly.pdbx_seq_one_letter_code
_entity_poly.pdbx_strand_id
1 'polypeptide(L)'
;MGKLLALLKAESIRRGLVQPGRAVDAKAAFALVRDMPYQRARNQALESVVQEWRGTCSGKHYLLDEIFREEGLESKVIMSTHRFTEESIANSPPELQEVVTRGPVPDVHTYIRLNIYAGWMTVDATWPTKAAPLGMTVNSDFQPGNDTALACNLIETY
;
A
#
# COMPACT_ATOMS: atom_id res chain seq x y z
N MET A 1 0.73 -21.38 4.98
CA MET A 1 -0.05 -20.13 5.09
C MET A 1 0.23 -19.55 6.46
N GLY A 2 0.93 -18.44 6.50
CA GLY A 2 1.20 -17.74 7.75
C GLY A 2 -0.05 -17.13 8.39
N LYS A 3 0.12 -16.59 9.59
CA LYS A 3 -0.97 -16.12 10.46
C LYS A 3 -1.68 -14.91 9.83
N LEU A 4 -0.93 -13.95 9.29
CA LEU A 4 -1.52 -12.75 8.70
C LEU A 4 -2.17 -13.03 7.35
N LEU A 5 -1.59 -13.87 6.51
CA LEU A 5 -2.24 -14.27 5.26
C LEU A 5 -3.54 -15.04 5.54
N ALA A 6 -3.56 -15.91 6.55
CA ALA A 6 -4.78 -16.59 7.00
C ALA A 6 -5.85 -15.59 7.46
N LEU A 7 -5.46 -14.57 8.24
CA LEU A 7 -6.36 -13.52 8.71
C LEU A 7 -6.91 -12.66 7.56
N LEU A 8 -6.05 -12.25 6.62
CA LEU A 8 -6.45 -11.51 5.42
C LEU A 8 -7.45 -12.30 4.58
N LYS A 9 -7.20 -13.60 4.40
CA LYS A 9 -8.12 -14.51 3.72
C LYS A 9 -9.47 -14.60 4.45
N ALA A 10 -9.46 -14.79 5.76
CA ALA A 10 -10.69 -14.87 6.54
C ALA A 10 -11.53 -13.57 6.45
N GLU A 11 -10.89 -12.41 6.62
CA GLU A 11 -11.56 -11.11 6.54
C GLU A 11 -12.05 -10.77 5.14
N SER A 12 -11.29 -11.13 4.10
CA SER A 12 -11.72 -10.93 2.71
C SER A 12 -12.92 -11.81 2.33
N ILE A 13 -12.99 -13.05 2.82
CA ILE A 13 -14.18 -13.91 2.67
C ILE A 13 -15.37 -13.32 3.44
N ARG A 14 -15.16 -12.91 4.70
CA ARG A 14 -16.21 -12.29 5.54
C ARG A 14 -16.82 -11.04 4.88
N ARG A 15 -16.03 -10.30 4.10
CA ARG A 15 -16.43 -9.09 3.37
C ARG A 15 -16.95 -9.36 1.96
N GLY A 16 -17.02 -10.62 1.53
CA GLY A 16 -17.48 -11.01 0.19
C GLY A 16 -16.52 -10.64 -0.95
N LEU A 17 -15.25 -10.36 -0.64
CA LEU A 17 -14.23 -9.99 -1.64
C LEU A 17 -13.57 -11.23 -2.27
N VAL A 18 -13.55 -12.35 -1.53
CA VAL A 18 -12.98 -13.62 -1.96
C VAL A 18 -14.00 -14.72 -1.72
N GLN A 19 -14.17 -15.62 -2.68
CA GLN A 19 -15.04 -16.78 -2.53
C GLN A 19 -14.44 -17.81 -1.56
N PRO A 20 -15.24 -18.48 -0.71
CA PRO A 20 -14.78 -19.59 0.11
C PRO A 20 -14.04 -20.65 -0.73
N GLY A 21 -12.94 -21.20 -0.18
CA GLY A 21 -12.11 -22.20 -0.87
C GLY A 21 -11.11 -21.64 -1.89
N ARG A 22 -11.24 -20.38 -2.33
CA ARG A 22 -10.26 -19.75 -3.23
C ARG A 22 -8.94 -19.48 -2.49
N ALA A 23 -7.82 -19.75 -3.14
CA ALA A 23 -6.49 -19.40 -2.62
C ALA A 23 -6.28 -17.87 -2.72
N VAL A 24 -5.49 -17.32 -1.79
CA VAL A 24 -5.01 -15.95 -1.84
C VAL A 24 -3.51 -16.04 -2.06
N ASP A 25 -3.09 -15.90 -3.31
CA ASP A 25 -1.67 -15.82 -3.69
C ASP A 25 -1.13 -14.39 -3.48
N ALA A 26 0.15 -14.16 -3.80
CA ALA A 26 0.80 -12.85 -3.64
C ALA A 26 0.08 -11.73 -4.42
N LYS A 27 -0.41 -12.03 -5.64
CA LYS A 27 -1.15 -11.07 -6.47
C LYS A 27 -2.49 -10.71 -5.84
N ALA A 28 -3.23 -11.70 -5.34
CA ALA A 28 -4.48 -11.48 -4.64
C ALA A 28 -4.26 -10.73 -3.31
N ALA A 29 -3.23 -11.06 -2.55
CA ALA A 29 -2.86 -10.36 -1.31
C ALA A 29 -2.56 -8.88 -1.60
N PHE A 30 -1.74 -8.59 -2.62
CA PHE A 30 -1.48 -7.22 -3.07
C PHE A 30 -2.76 -6.47 -3.40
N ALA A 31 -3.64 -7.04 -4.24
CA ALA A 31 -4.87 -6.38 -4.64
C ALA A 31 -5.80 -6.09 -3.45
N LEU A 32 -5.94 -7.05 -2.53
CA LEU A 32 -6.75 -6.91 -1.31
C LEU A 32 -6.22 -5.79 -0.41
N VAL A 33 -4.91 -5.75 -0.15
CA VAL A 33 -4.29 -4.72 0.69
C VAL A 33 -4.33 -3.34 0.01
N ARG A 34 -4.07 -3.28 -1.30
CA ARG A 34 -4.18 -2.05 -2.09
C ARG A 34 -5.57 -1.43 -1.94
N ASP A 35 -6.62 -2.22 -2.10
CA ASP A 35 -7.99 -1.72 -2.12
C ASP A 35 -8.59 -1.46 -0.72
N MET A 36 -7.84 -1.71 0.37
CA MET A 36 -8.19 -1.15 1.68
C MET A 36 -8.23 0.39 1.60
N PRO A 37 -9.22 1.06 2.22
CA PRO A 37 -9.22 2.51 2.36
C PRO A 37 -7.93 3.05 2.97
N TYR A 38 -7.44 4.16 2.42
CA TYR A 38 -6.30 4.90 2.96
C TYR A 38 -6.71 5.67 4.22
N GLN A 39 -6.64 5.00 5.37
CA GLN A 39 -7.04 5.54 6.66
C GLN A 39 -6.22 4.87 7.77
N ARG A 40 -5.96 5.59 8.86
CA ARG A 40 -5.28 5.04 10.03
C ARG A 40 -6.19 4.02 10.74
N ALA A 41 -5.66 2.83 11.02
CA ALA A 41 -6.30 1.87 11.92
C ALA A 41 -6.18 2.33 13.39
N ARG A 42 -6.93 1.71 14.32
CA ARG A 42 -6.91 2.12 15.73
C ARG A 42 -5.50 2.11 16.36
N ASN A 43 -4.63 1.23 15.89
CA ASN A 43 -3.25 1.10 16.32
C ASN A 43 -2.36 0.57 15.17
N GLN A 44 -1.07 0.40 15.45
CA GLN A 44 -0.08 -0.02 14.45
C GLN A 44 0.03 -1.55 14.27
N ALA A 45 -0.77 -2.35 15.00
CA ALA A 45 -0.74 -3.81 14.85
C ALA A 45 -1.30 -4.21 13.48
N LEU A 46 -0.63 -5.14 12.80
CA LEU A 46 -1.02 -5.60 11.46
C LEU A 46 -2.38 -6.30 11.47
N GLU A 47 -2.72 -7.00 12.57
CA GLU A 47 -4.05 -7.56 12.74
C GLU A 47 -5.14 -6.49 12.75
N SER A 48 -4.86 -5.29 13.29
CA SER A 48 -5.79 -4.17 13.28
C SER A 48 -6.02 -3.62 11.87
N VAL A 49 -4.96 -3.52 11.05
CA VAL A 49 -5.07 -3.13 9.63
C VAL A 49 -6.00 -4.08 8.88
N VAL A 50 -5.86 -5.39 9.10
CA VAL A 50 -6.67 -6.42 8.44
C VAL A 50 -8.11 -6.45 8.95
N GLN A 51 -8.31 -6.51 10.28
CA GLN A 51 -9.64 -6.61 10.90
C GLN A 51 -10.51 -5.37 10.60
N GLU A 52 -9.93 -4.18 10.72
CA GLU A 52 -10.61 -2.92 10.45
C GLU A 52 -10.68 -2.60 8.94
N TRP A 53 -9.90 -3.32 8.13
CA TRP A 53 -9.78 -3.20 6.69
C TRP A 53 -9.47 -1.78 6.27
N ARG A 54 -8.37 -1.22 6.80
CA ARG A 54 -7.89 0.13 6.51
C ARG A 54 -6.41 0.26 6.87
N GLY A 55 -5.66 1.04 6.11
CA GLY A 55 -4.26 1.31 6.41
C GLY A 55 -3.72 2.56 5.72
N THR A 56 -2.72 3.19 6.33
CA THR A 56 -1.87 4.22 5.70
C THR A 56 -0.79 3.57 4.82
N CYS A 57 0.08 4.36 4.18
CA CYS A 57 1.19 3.85 3.37
C CYS A 57 2.02 2.85 4.18
N SER A 58 2.48 3.22 5.38
CA SER A 58 3.22 2.33 6.27
C SER A 58 2.44 1.08 6.68
N GLY A 59 1.21 1.22 7.18
CA GLY A 59 0.41 0.09 7.65
C GLY A 59 0.13 -0.96 6.58
N LYS A 60 -0.14 -0.53 5.33
CA LYS A 60 -0.34 -1.44 4.20
C LYS A 60 0.94 -2.15 3.78
N HIS A 61 2.07 -1.45 3.75
CA HIS A 61 3.33 -2.01 3.30
C HIS A 61 4.00 -2.91 4.34
N TYR A 62 3.87 -2.60 5.63
CA TYR A 62 4.26 -3.52 6.69
C TYR A 62 3.43 -4.80 6.68
N LEU A 63 2.13 -4.70 6.37
CA LEU A 63 1.27 -5.87 6.19
C LEU A 63 1.72 -6.73 5.01
N LEU A 64 2.01 -6.13 3.86
CA LEU A 64 2.50 -6.86 2.69
C LEU A 64 3.87 -7.48 2.91
N ASP A 65 4.80 -6.76 3.54
CA ASP A 65 6.11 -7.28 3.90
C ASP A 65 5.99 -8.58 4.71
N GLU A 66 5.20 -8.56 5.78
CA GLU A 66 5.02 -9.74 6.64
C GLU A 66 4.29 -10.87 5.90
N ILE A 67 3.25 -10.58 5.11
CA ILE A 67 2.57 -11.60 4.30
C ILE A 67 3.52 -12.26 3.30
N PHE A 68 4.37 -11.48 2.63
CA PHE A 68 5.32 -12.03 1.66
C PHE A 68 6.40 -12.86 2.35
N ARG A 69 6.89 -12.42 3.52
CA ARG A 69 7.82 -13.20 4.35
C ARG A 69 7.22 -14.51 4.85
N GLU A 70 5.95 -14.50 5.27
CA GLU A 70 5.20 -15.71 5.67
C GLU A 70 5.12 -16.75 4.54
N GLU A 71 5.14 -16.30 3.29
CA GLU A 71 5.12 -17.15 2.08
C GLU A 71 6.52 -17.43 1.53
N GLY A 72 7.58 -17.10 2.28
CA GLY A 72 8.97 -17.42 1.95
C GLY A 72 9.61 -16.47 0.92
N LEU A 73 9.00 -15.33 0.62
CA LEU A 73 9.58 -14.30 -0.23
C LEU A 73 10.42 -13.34 0.61
N GLU A 74 11.57 -12.95 0.09
CA GLU A 74 12.38 -11.90 0.73
C GLU A 74 11.80 -10.53 0.37
N SER A 75 11.49 -9.72 1.38
CA SER A 75 10.96 -8.38 1.23
C SER A 75 11.68 -7.42 2.17
N LYS A 76 11.78 -6.15 1.76
CA LYS A 76 12.38 -5.05 2.52
C LYS A 76 11.46 -3.86 2.49
N VAL A 77 11.13 -3.35 3.66
CA VAL A 77 10.40 -2.09 3.76
C VAL A 77 11.35 -0.93 3.52
N ILE A 78 10.93 0.00 2.67
CA ILE A 78 11.67 1.20 2.33
C ILE A 78 10.90 2.41 2.81
N MET A 79 11.60 3.35 3.42
CA MET A 79 11.06 4.65 3.79
C MET A 79 11.72 5.73 2.95
N SER A 80 10.94 6.68 2.46
CA SER A 80 11.47 7.77 1.66
C SER A 80 10.79 9.08 1.97
N THR A 81 11.56 10.16 2.01
CA THR A 81 11.01 11.50 2.20
C THR A 81 10.38 11.98 0.90
N HIS A 82 9.31 12.76 1.04
CA HIS A 82 8.69 13.49 -0.06
C HIS A 82 8.16 14.83 0.45
N ARG A 83 7.61 15.63 -0.46
CA ARG A 83 6.99 16.92 -0.12
C ARG A 83 5.69 17.07 -0.87
N PHE A 84 4.66 17.51 -0.18
CA PHE A 84 3.48 18.06 -0.83
C PHE A 84 3.80 19.47 -1.36
N THR A 85 3.67 19.62 -2.68
CA THR A 85 3.80 20.87 -3.44
C THR A 85 2.45 21.30 -4.00
N GLU A 86 2.34 22.54 -4.48
CA GLU A 86 1.16 23.03 -5.22
C GLU A 86 0.76 22.08 -6.35
N GLU A 87 1.73 21.57 -7.12
CA GLU A 87 1.50 20.60 -8.18
C GLU A 87 0.92 19.28 -7.65
N SER A 88 1.48 18.73 -6.57
CA SER A 88 1.06 17.43 -6.03
C SER A 88 -0.36 17.41 -5.47
N ILE A 89 -0.90 18.58 -5.10
CA ILE A 89 -2.24 18.72 -4.50
C ILE A 89 -3.19 19.58 -5.32
N ALA A 90 -2.87 19.87 -6.59
CA ALA A 90 -3.68 20.72 -7.46
C ALA A 90 -5.14 20.24 -7.60
N ASN A 91 -5.39 18.93 -7.41
CA ASN A 91 -6.72 18.32 -7.49
C ASN A 91 -7.39 18.09 -6.11
N SER A 92 -6.75 18.53 -5.03
CA SER A 92 -7.28 18.39 -3.66
C SER A 92 -8.26 19.50 -3.31
N PRO A 93 -9.11 19.34 -2.27
CA PRO A 93 -9.97 20.43 -1.77
C PRO A 93 -9.19 21.72 -1.45
N PRO A 94 -9.80 22.91 -1.61
CA PRO A 94 -9.13 24.19 -1.37
C PRO A 94 -8.45 24.31 0.00
N GLU A 95 -9.03 23.71 1.03
CA GLU A 95 -8.48 23.72 2.39
C GLU A 95 -7.16 22.98 2.49
N LEU A 96 -6.94 21.95 1.66
CA LEU A 96 -5.65 21.27 1.56
C LEU A 96 -4.66 22.06 0.70
N GLN A 97 -5.14 22.72 -0.36
CA GLN A 97 -4.31 23.59 -1.20
C GLN A 97 -3.72 24.76 -0.41
N GLU A 98 -4.46 25.30 0.57
CA GLU A 98 -3.96 26.38 1.42
C GLU A 98 -2.71 25.97 2.22
N VAL A 99 -2.58 24.69 2.59
CA VAL A 99 -1.48 24.19 3.43
C VAL A 99 -0.11 24.39 2.77
N VAL A 100 0.00 24.27 1.45
CA VAL A 100 1.27 24.39 0.72
C VAL A 100 1.62 25.82 0.30
N THR A 101 0.72 26.79 0.52
CA THR A 101 0.95 28.21 0.17
C THR A 101 2.10 28.84 0.96
N ARG A 102 2.41 28.28 2.14
CA ARG A 102 3.54 28.70 2.98
C ARG A 102 4.85 27.98 2.61
N GLY A 103 4.82 27.12 1.61
CA GLY A 103 5.92 26.31 1.12
C GLY A 103 5.62 24.81 1.16
N PRO A 104 6.50 23.99 0.54
CA PRO A 104 6.29 22.54 0.47
C PRO A 104 6.25 21.88 1.84
N VAL A 105 5.26 21.00 2.06
CA VAL A 105 5.06 20.31 3.34
C VAL A 105 5.81 18.97 3.33
N PRO A 106 6.78 18.74 4.22
CA PRO A 106 7.52 17.48 4.26
C PRO A 106 6.66 16.34 4.81
N ASP A 107 6.83 15.15 4.25
CA ASP A 107 6.19 13.92 4.72
C ASP A 107 7.05 12.70 4.34
N VAL A 108 6.68 11.52 4.83
CA VAL A 108 7.38 10.25 4.58
C VAL A 108 6.44 9.25 3.92
N HIS A 109 6.94 8.64 2.86
CA HIS A 109 6.28 7.55 2.16
C HIS A 109 6.92 6.22 2.48
N THR A 110 6.10 5.16 2.49
CA THR A 110 6.56 3.79 2.71
C THR A 110 6.10 2.93 1.55
N TYR A 111 7.01 2.10 1.03
CA TYR A 111 6.77 1.07 0.03
C TYR A 111 7.67 -0.13 0.34
N ILE A 112 7.61 -1.21 -0.44
CA ILE A 112 8.52 -2.35 -0.25
C ILE A 112 9.32 -2.67 -1.52
N ARG A 113 10.51 -3.23 -1.33
CA ARG A 113 11.25 -3.96 -2.36
C ARG A 113 11.02 -5.44 -2.12
N LEU A 114 10.49 -6.13 -3.13
CA LEU A 114 10.22 -7.56 -3.10
C LEU A 114 11.22 -8.29 -3.98
N ASN A 115 11.89 -9.31 -3.44
CA ASN A 115 12.78 -10.17 -4.19
C ASN A 115 11.99 -11.38 -4.71
N ILE A 116 11.95 -11.51 -6.02
CA ILE A 116 11.34 -12.64 -6.73
C ILE A 116 12.40 -13.27 -7.64
N TYR A 117 12.04 -14.34 -8.34
CA TYR A 117 12.97 -15.01 -9.27
C TYR A 117 13.61 -14.08 -10.31
N ALA A 118 12.88 -13.04 -10.76
CA ALA A 118 13.37 -12.04 -11.71
C ALA A 118 14.27 -10.96 -11.07
N GLY A 119 14.50 -11.01 -9.76
CA GLY A 119 15.24 -10.01 -8.99
C GLY A 119 14.35 -9.13 -8.10
N TRP A 120 14.89 -8.01 -7.67
CA TRP A 120 14.20 -7.06 -6.81
C TRP A 120 13.27 -6.15 -7.60
N MET A 121 12.01 -6.07 -7.19
CA MET A 121 11.01 -5.14 -7.73
C MET A 121 10.45 -4.20 -6.66
N THR A 122 10.05 -3.00 -7.06
CA THR A 122 9.31 -2.04 -6.24
C THR A 122 7.83 -2.41 -6.20
N VAL A 123 7.25 -2.40 -5.00
CA VAL A 123 5.83 -2.68 -4.77
C VAL A 123 5.23 -1.56 -3.91
N ASP A 124 4.26 -0.84 -4.47
CA ASP A 124 3.50 0.23 -3.84
C ASP A 124 1.99 -0.02 -3.95
N ALA A 125 1.34 -0.28 -2.81
CA ALA A 125 -0.08 -0.58 -2.65
C ALA A 125 -0.87 0.57 -1.98
N THR A 126 -0.37 1.80 -2.07
CA THR A 126 -0.93 2.93 -1.31
C THR A 126 -2.37 3.25 -1.68
N TRP A 127 -2.62 3.55 -2.96
CA TRP A 127 -3.91 4.06 -3.40
C TRP A 127 -4.83 2.93 -3.86
N PRO A 128 -6.06 2.84 -3.29
CA PRO A 128 -7.04 1.87 -3.76
C PRO A 128 -7.52 2.26 -5.16
N THR A 129 -8.03 1.28 -5.93
CA THR A 129 -8.46 1.51 -7.32
C THR A 129 -9.48 2.64 -7.48
N LYS A 130 -10.36 2.78 -6.50
CA LYS A 130 -11.37 3.85 -6.44
C LYS A 130 -10.80 5.27 -6.31
N ALA A 131 -9.50 5.43 -6.06
CA ALA A 131 -8.83 6.72 -6.00
C ALA A 131 -8.32 7.21 -7.36
N ALA A 132 -8.33 6.37 -8.40
CA ALA A 132 -7.89 6.75 -9.74
C ALA A 132 -8.63 7.99 -10.31
N PRO A 133 -9.97 8.15 -10.15
CA PRO A 133 -10.67 9.35 -10.60
C PRO A 133 -10.24 10.65 -9.90
N LEU A 134 -9.50 10.56 -8.79
CA LEU A 134 -8.95 11.71 -8.06
C LEU A 134 -7.53 12.08 -8.53
N GLY A 135 -7.03 11.44 -9.61
CA GLY A 135 -5.69 11.66 -10.13
C GLY A 135 -4.58 10.95 -9.35
N MET A 136 -4.93 10.04 -8.43
CA MET A 136 -3.96 9.29 -7.65
C MET A 136 -3.31 8.17 -8.48
N THR A 137 -2.01 7.93 -8.28
CA THR A 137 -1.28 6.82 -8.91
C THR A 137 -1.78 5.47 -8.39
N VAL A 138 -2.54 4.74 -9.21
CA VAL A 138 -3.08 3.43 -8.84
C VAL A 138 -2.36 2.31 -9.61
N ASN A 139 -1.77 1.39 -8.86
CA ASN A 139 -1.21 0.15 -9.41
C ASN A 139 -2.31 -0.91 -9.56
N SER A 140 -2.97 -0.94 -10.72
CA SER A 140 -4.12 -1.81 -10.99
C SER A 140 -3.74 -3.29 -11.13
N ASP A 141 -2.51 -3.58 -11.54
CA ASP A 141 -1.97 -4.93 -11.72
C ASP A 141 -0.70 -5.15 -10.89
N PHE A 142 -0.47 -6.40 -10.50
CA PHE A 142 0.76 -6.87 -9.88
C PHE A 142 1.36 -7.93 -10.80
N GLN A 143 2.44 -7.55 -11.48
CA GLN A 143 3.16 -8.40 -12.42
C GLN A 143 4.55 -8.68 -11.86
N PRO A 144 4.86 -9.94 -11.51
CA PRO A 144 6.19 -10.30 -11.06
C PRO A 144 7.25 -9.86 -12.06
N GLY A 145 8.20 -9.04 -11.61
CA GLY A 145 9.36 -8.58 -12.39
C GLY A 145 9.24 -7.13 -12.86
N ASN A 146 8.06 -6.52 -12.72
CA ASN A 146 7.79 -5.16 -13.13
C ASN A 146 7.57 -4.28 -11.89
N ASP A 147 8.36 -3.21 -11.77
CA ASP A 147 8.17 -2.22 -10.73
C ASP A 147 6.77 -1.59 -10.82
N THR A 148 6.10 -1.48 -9.69
CA THR A 148 4.90 -0.66 -9.56
C THR A 148 5.28 0.83 -9.51
N ALA A 149 4.38 1.71 -9.96
CA ALA A 149 4.57 3.15 -9.82
C ALA A 149 4.45 3.60 -8.36
N LEU A 150 5.30 4.53 -7.94
CA LEU A 150 5.28 5.09 -6.59
C LEU A 150 4.13 6.08 -6.42
N ALA A 151 3.57 6.14 -5.21
CA ALA A 151 2.43 7.00 -4.88
C ALA A 151 2.75 8.51 -4.89
N CYS A 152 4.03 8.88 -4.82
CA CYS A 152 4.52 10.25 -4.76
C CYS A 152 5.95 10.37 -5.31
N ASN A 153 6.41 11.61 -5.51
CA ASN A 153 7.78 11.91 -5.95
C ASN A 153 8.74 11.85 -4.75
N LEU A 154 9.63 10.85 -4.75
CA LEU A 154 10.57 10.61 -3.65
C LEU A 154 11.80 11.53 -3.74
N ILE A 155 12.39 11.86 -2.58
CA ILE A 155 13.57 12.72 -2.45
C ILE A 155 14.77 11.90 -1.94
N GLU A 156 14.68 11.37 -0.73
CA GLU A 156 15.74 10.55 -0.11
C GLU A 156 15.18 9.22 0.38
N THR A 157 15.97 8.15 0.27
CA THR A 157 15.60 6.79 0.67
C THR A 157 16.47 6.32 1.83
N TYR A 158 15.84 5.67 2.81
CA TYR A 158 16.45 5.16 4.04
C TYR A 158 16.16 3.67 4.22
#